data_AF-A0A8T4SGR7-F1
#
_entry.id   AF-A0A8T4SGR7-F1
#
_cell.length_a   1.000
_cell.length_b   1.000
_cell.length_c   1.000
_cell.angle_alpha   90.00
_cell.angle_beta   90.00
_cell.angle_gamma   90.00
#
_symmetry.space_group_name_H-M   'P 1'
#
loop_
_entity.id
_entity.type
_entity.pdbx_description
1 polymer ?
#
loop_
_entity_poly.entity_id
_entity_poly.type
_entity_poly.pdbx_seq_one_letter_code
_entity_poly.pdbx_strand_id
1 'polypeptide(L)'
;MGIPAIKKDWKNNLNGFCNANEQCLVRPSTEGGEARFQAPDFYAGNIPTCINNGEYILDNYCDKGNWSSRTKFLAQEMLARVGNDKDHSLYCANFNDVFTNLNDNQKGLLQGVDLSTAPQGIGEEPRKVCFPAIKSSAAAELVSDEENTCINNACVLLFNDKTALATTLNKLLDDPNSFVVSLGRQSPTCAGSGKFKDCQGGLFFHEGWNAAWFSKDGLDPEPGAVNAIIEFFQSLFSRQGDLTTEDFFSKVKNFREIYSAKEGRRRVLALQEQTSKQDKIIIAEYENFDTPVCEYLKEQRIAQPGLDLELLESASGLKLISCITDGDIQRVEAVKAAEFLWPELTAKLRIGLE
;
A
#
# COMPACT_ATOMS: atom_id res chain seq x y z
N MET A 1 15.17 15.95 30.03
CA MET A 1 14.07 15.53 29.14
C MET A 1 14.28 16.24 27.82
N GLY A 2 14.35 15.51 26.70
CA GLY A 2 14.42 16.15 25.38
C GLY A 2 13.10 16.87 25.07
N ILE A 3 13.16 17.95 24.28
CA ILE A 3 11.97 18.61 23.77
C ILE A 3 11.27 17.62 22.81
N PRO A 4 9.97 17.33 23.00
CA PRO A 4 9.23 16.44 22.10
C PRO A 4 9.26 16.99 20.67
N ALA A 5 9.61 16.15 19.69
CA ALA A 5 9.56 16.52 18.28
C ALA A 5 8.10 16.67 17.81
N ILE A 6 7.84 17.65 16.93
CA ILE A 6 6.54 17.77 16.27
C ILE A 6 6.35 16.56 15.34
N LYS A 7 5.20 15.90 15.46
CA LYS A 7 4.79 14.73 14.67
C LYS A 7 3.60 15.08 13.80
N LYS A 8 3.43 14.31 12.71
CA LYS A 8 2.29 14.37 11.79
C LYS A 8 1.49 13.07 11.84
N ASP A 9 0.19 13.15 11.60
CA ASP A 9 -0.65 11.97 11.34
C ASP A 9 -0.32 11.33 9.99
N TRP A 10 -0.86 10.12 9.74
CA TRP A 10 -0.56 9.36 8.52
C TRP A 10 -1.14 9.99 7.24
N LYS A 11 -2.02 11.00 7.36
CA LYS A 11 -2.55 11.81 6.25
C LYS A 11 -1.91 13.21 6.16
N ASN A 12 -0.92 13.51 6.99
CA ASN A 12 -0.25 14.81 7.08
C ASN A 12 -1.18 16.02 7.31
N ASN A 13 -2.39 15.79 7.83
CA ASN A 13 -3.39 16.83 8.06
C ASN A 13 -3.27 17.44 9.47
N LEU A 14 -2.80 16.66 10.44
CA LEU A 14 -2.75 17.06 11.85
C LEU A 14 -1.30 17.05 12.35
N ASN A 15 -0.97 18.02 13.20
CA ASN A 15 0.32 18.10 13.89
C ASN A 15 0.11 17.96 15.41
N GLY A 16 1.08 17.38 16.09
CA GLY A 16 0.99 17.15 17.54
C GLY A 16 2.29 16.63 18.12
N PHE A 17 2.21 16.13 19.36
CA PHE A 17 3.36 15.61 20.09
C PHE A 17 3.03 14.22 20.63
N CYS A 18 4.04 13.37 20.69
CA CYS A 18 4.00 12.07 21.35
C CYS A 18 4.98 12.05 22.53
N ASN A 19 4.76 11.13 23.47
CA ASN A 19 5.59 11.01 24.67
C ASN A 19 7.01 10.49 24.36
N ALA A 20 7.17 9.72 23.28
CA ALA A 20 8.44 9.22 22.80
C ALA A 20 8.68 9.58 21.32
N ASN A 21 9.96 9.70 20.92
CA ASN A 21 10.35 10.06 19.56
C ASN A 21 10.02 8.96 18.55
N GLU A 22 9.96 7.72 19.00
CA GLU A 22 9.67 6.53 18.19
C GLU A 22 8.17 6.27 18.02
N GLN A 23 7.31 7.04 18.71
CA GLN A 23 5.86 6.97 18.55
C GLN A 23 5.39 7.77 17.32
N CYS A 24 4.26 7.35 16.77
CA CYS A 24 3.61 8.01 15.65
C CYS A 24 2.29 8.64 16.09
N LEU A 25 2.05 9.88 15.68
CA LEU A 25 0.85 10.64 16.01
C LEU A 25 -0.34 10.10 15.22
N VAL A 26 -1.42 9.77 15.90
CA VAL A 26 -2.70 9.39 15.28
C VAL A 26 -3.63 10.60 15.22
N ARG A 27 -3.90 11.20 16.39
CA ARG A 27 -4.73 12.42 16.51
C ARG A 27 -4.28 13.21 17.74
N PRO A 28 -3.98 14.52 17.63
CA PRO A 28 -3.58 15.29 18.80
C PRO A 28 -4.72 15.37 19.84
N SER A 29 -4.36 15.55 21.11
CA SER A 29 -5.34 15.62 22.21
C SER A 29 -6.28 16.81 22.11
N THR A 30 -5.83 17.91 21.51
CA THR A 30 -6.65 19.08 21.20
C THR A 30 -7.77 18.79 20.19
N GLU A 31 -7.61 17.73 19.40
CA GLU A 31 -8.59 17.29 18.41
C GLU A 31 -9.36 16.04 18.88
N GLY A 32 -9.20 15.60 20.14
CA GLY A 32 -9.94 14.47 20.70
C GLY A 32 -9.22 13.11 20.69
N GLY A 33 -7.91 13.06 20.39
CA GLY A 33 -7.12 11.85 20.66
C GLY A 33 -6.80 11.69 22.15
N GLU A 34 -6.92 10.49 22.72
CA GLU A 34 -6.68 10.27 24.14
C GLU A 34 -5.45 9.37 24.40
N ALA A 35 -4.56 9.81 25.30
CA ALA A 35 -3.30 9.11 25.59
C ALA A 35 -3.47 7.76 26.32
N ARG A 36 -4.67 7.48 26.85
CA ARG A 36 -4.97 6.21 27.53
C ARG A 36 -5.26 5.06 26.56
N PHE A 37 -5.63 5.36 25.33
CA PHE A 37 -5.95 4.36 24.32
C PHE A 37 -4.69 3.90 23.60
N GLN A 38 -4.73 2.65 23.12
CA GLN A 38 -3.69 2.00 22.34
C GLN A 38 -4.20 1.72 20.91
N ALA A 39 -3.32 1.27 20.02
CA ALA A 39 -3.69 0.96 18.63
C ALA A 39 -4.91 0.02 18.50
N PRO A 40 -5.05 -1.06 19.30
CA PRO A 40 -6.21 -1.95 19.22
C PRO A 40 -7.55 -1.27 19.58
N ASP A 41 -7.54 -0.27 20.46
CA ASP A 41 -8.75 0.45 20.87
C ASP A 41 -9.39 1.24 19.71
N PHE A 42 -8.59 1.58 18.68
CA PHE A 42 -9.06 2.26 17.47
C PHE A 42 -10.21 1.52 16.78
N TYR A 43 -10.15 0.19 16.76
CA TYR A 43 -11.17 -0.65 16.12
C TYR A 43 -12.49 -0.68 16.91
N ALA A 44 -12.49 -0.22 18.16
CA ALA A 44 -13.68 0.02 18.98
C ALA A 44 -14.17 1.48 18.91
N GLY A 45 -13.59 2.31 18.04
CA GLY A 45 -13.94 3.72 17.86
C GLY A 45 -13.23 4.69 18.82
N ASN A 46 -12.30 4.19 19.64
CA ASN A 46 -11.52 5.00 20.58
C ASN A 46 -10.20 5.45 19.93
N ILE A 47 -9.95 6.75 19.85
CA ILE A 47 -8.81 7.28 19.08
C ILE A 47 -7.61 7.53 20.01
N PRO A 48 -6.49 6.78 19.90
CA PRO A 48 -5.29 7.07 20.67
C PRO A 48 -4.65 8.38 20.22
N THR A 49 -3.94 9.07 21.12
CA THR A 49 -3.12 10.21 20.69
C THR A 49 -1.97 9.76 19.80
N CYS A 50 -1.25 8.72 20.24
CA CYS A 50 -0.10 8.16 19.55
C CYS A 50 -0.10 6.64 19.70
N ILE A 51 0.56 5.95 18.77
CA ILE A 51 0.85 4.51 18.87
C ILE A 51 2.36 4.27 18.92
N ASN A 52 2.76 3.13 19.48
CA ASN A 52 4.16 2.76 19.66
C ASN A 52 4.80 2.30 18.34
N ASN A 53 6.13 2.38 18.28
CA ASN A 53 6.90 1.75 17.20
C ASN A 53 6.56 0.25 17.11
N GLY A 54 6.26 -0.22 15.91
CA GLY A 54 5.83 -1.59 15.65
C GLY A 54 4.32 -1.82 15.69
N GLU A 55 3.54 -0.87 16.22
CA GLU A 55 2.09 -0.92 16.18
C GLU A 55 1.55 -0.36 14.87
N TYR A 56 0.29 -0.71 14.57
CA TYR A 56 -0.38 -0.27 13.35
C TYR A 56 -1.88 -0.07 13.56
N ILE A 57 -2.47 0.79 12.73
CA ILE A 57 -3.91 0.98 12.57
C ILE A 57 -4.24 0.83 11.09
N LEU A 58 -5.02 -0.21 10.76
CA LEU A 58 -5.22 -0.65 9.38
C LEU A 58 -3.86 -0.81 8.70
N ASP A 59 -3.69 -0.34 7.48
CA ASP A 59 -2.39 -0.46 6.80
C ASP A 59 -1.31 0.47 7.37
N ASN A 60 -1.65 1.47 8.19
CA ASN A 60 -0.70 2.47 8.67
C ASN A 60 0.14 1.91 9.83
N TYR A 61 1.44 1.72 9.59
CA TYR A 61 2.40 1.14 10.52
C TYR A 61 3.34 2.21 11.07
N CYS A 62 3.64 2.16 12.37
CA CYS A 62 4.60 3.08 12.97
C CYS A 62 6.02 2.50 12.95
N ASP A 63 6.91 3.08 12.13
CA ASP A 63 8.32 2.70 12.02
C ASP A 63 9.22 3.83 12.55
N LYS A 64 9.70 3.66 13.78
CA LYS A 64 10.63 4.55 14.50
C LYS A 64 10.19 6.00 14.46
N GLY A 65 8.91 6.22 14.72
CA GLY A 65 8.30 7.55 14.78
C GLY A 65 7.98 8.16 13.42
N ASN A 66 8.05 7.38 12.34
CA ASN A 66 7.56 7.73 11.01
C ASN A 66 6.44 6.76 10.60
N TRP A 67 5.43 7.31 9.94
CA TRP A 67 4.38 6.48 9.33
C TRP A 67 4.95 5.70 8.14
N SER A 68 4.52 4.44 8.01
CA SER A 68 4.68 3.61 6.84
C SER A 68 3.46 2.73 6.61
N SER A 69 3.54 1.79 5.66
CA SER A 69 2.45 0.84 5.43
C SER A 69 2.87 -0.60 5.73
N ARG A 70 1.94 -1.46 6.16
CA ARG A 70 2.23 -2.90 6.29
C ARG A 70 2.37 -3.55 4.91
N THR A 71 1.60 -3.08 3.93
CA THR A 71 1.72 -3.48 2.53
C THR A 71 3.13 -3.28 1.99
N LYS A 72 3.80 -2.17 2.34
CA LYS A 72 5.22 -1.94 2.00
C LYS A 72 6.09 -3.10 2.45
N PHE A 73 6.05 -3.45 3.73
CA PHE A 73 6.92 -4.49 4.27
C PHE A 73 6.59 -5.85 3.65
N LEU A 74 5.31 -6.12 3.37
CA LEU A 74 4.90 -7.33 2.70
C LEU A 74 5.42 -7.43 1.25
N ALA A 75 5.27 -6.36 0.48
CA ALA A 75 5.79 -6.28 -0.89
C ALA A 75 7.31 -6.44 -0.93
N GLN A 76 8.01 -5.87 0.05
CA GLN A 76 9.45 -6.08 0.22
C GLN A 76 9.75 -7.57 0.46
N GLU A 77 9.10 -8.24 1.40
CA GLU A 77 9.34 -9.69 1.59
C GLU A 77 9.01 -10.53 0.33
N MET A 78 8.04 -10.11 -0.50
CA MET A 78 7.75 -10.76 -1.79
C MET A 78 8.86 -10.55 -2.83
N LEU A 79 9.37 -9.32 -2.99
CA LEU A 79 10.48 -9.04 -3.91
C LEU A 79 11.78 -9.73 -3.48
N ALA A 80 11.99 -9.87 -2.17
CA ALA A 80 13.14 -10.59 -1.59
C ALA A 80 13.23 -12.00 -2.13
N ARG A 81 12.06 -12.63 -2.28
CA ARG A 81 11.95 -14.03 -2.68
C ARG A 81 12.41 -14.28 -4.11
N VAL A 82 12.22 -13.31 -5.00
CA VAL A 82 12.61 -13.43 -6.41
C VAL A 82 14.05 -12.97 -6.63
N GLY A 83 14.46 -11.90 -5.95
CA GLY A 83 15.75 -11.22 -6.16
C GLY A 83 15.71 -10.24 -7.34
N ASN A 84 16.69 -9.34 -7.41
CA ASN A 84 16.68 -8.19 -8.34
C ASN A 84 16.94 -8.56 -9.82
N ASP A 85 17.52 -9.72 -10.08
CA ASP A 85 18.01 -10.10 -11.41
C ASP A 85 17.11 -11.05 -12.18
N LYS A 86 16.00 -11.49 -11.58
CA LYS A 86 15.13 -12.48 -12.21
C LYS A 86 13.83 -11.86 -12.70
N ASP A 87 13.30 -12.43 -13.76
CA ASP A 87 12.05 -11.99 -14.35
C ASP A 87 10.89 -12.24 -13.40
N HIS A 88 10.10 -11.21 -13.15
CA HIS A 88 8.98 -11.25 -12.22
C HIS A 88 7.98 -10.14 -12.51
N SER A 89 6.79 -10.27 -11.93
CA SER A 89 5.84 -9.16 -11.82
C SER A 89 5.20 -9.19 -10.43
N LEU A 90 5.26 -8.07 -9.72
CA LEU A 90 4.59 -7.84 -8.46
C LEU A 90 3.61 -6.67 -8.65
N TYR A 91 2.37 -6.88 -8.26
CA TYR A 91 1.36 -5.83 -8.22
C TYR A 91 0.67 -5.82 -6.85
N CYS A 92 0.80 -4.71 -6.13
CA CYS A 92 0.14 -4.45 -4.87
C CYS A 92 -0.84 -3.29 -5.04
N ALA A 93 -2.11 -3.48 -4.73
CA ALA A 93 -3.14 -2.45 -4.77
C ALA A 93 -4.31 -2.80 -3.84
N ASN A 94 -5.35 -1.96 -3.83
CA ASN A 94 -6.60 -2.33 -3.15
C ASN A 94 -7.11 -3.67 -3.70
N PHE A 95 -7.66 -4.52 -2.83
CA PHE A 95 -8.09 -5.86 -3.25
C PHE A 95 -9.15 -5.83 -4.37
N ASN A 96 -9.93 -4.76 -4.51
CA ASN A 96 -10.88 -4.61 -5.62
C ASN A 96 -10.18 -4.46 -6.97
N ASP A 97 -9.01 -3.81 -7.00
CA ASP A 97 -8.23 -3.59 -8.22
C ASP A 97 -7.38 -4.82 -8.56
N VAL A 98 -6.91 -5.53 -7.53
CA VAL A 98 -6.15 -6.77 -7.69
C VAL A 98 -7.05 -7.91 -8.15
N PHE A 99 -8.25 -8.03 -7.59
CA PHE A 99 -9.16 -9.13 -7.85
C PHE A 99 -10.39 -8.69 -8.66
N THR A 100 -10.14 -8.29 -9.90
CA THR A 100 -11.17 -7.76 -10.81
C THR A 100 -12.30 -8.75 -11.12
N ASN A 101 -12.04 -10.05 -10.99
CA ASN A 101 -12.98 -11.13 -11.34
C ASN A 101 -13.77 -11.69 -10.14
N LEU A 102 -13.64 -11.12 -8.93
CA LEU A 102 -14.47 -11.57 -7.80
C LEU A 102 -15.91 -11.12 -7.98
N ASN A 103 -16.85 -12.02 -7.68
CA ASN A 103 -18.25 -11.65 -7.55
C ASN A 103 -18.51 -10.87 -6.25
N ASP A 104 -19.67 -10.23 -6.14
CA ASP A 104 -20.00 -9.35 -5.02
C ASP A 104 -20.01 -10.09 -3.67
N ASN A 105 -20.39 -11.37 -3.66
CA ASN A 105 -20.33 -12.21 -2.47
C ASN A 105 -18.87 -12.37 -2.00
N GLN A 106 -17.96 -12.72 -2.91
CA GLN A 106 -16.54 -12.86 -2.60
C GLN A 106 -15.93 -11.54 -2.13
N LYS A 107 -16.28 -10.41 -2.78
CA LYS A 107 -15.86 -9.07 -2.33
C LYS A 107 -16.41 -8.73 -0.94
N GLY A 108 -17.65 -9.10 -0.65
CA GLY A 108 -18.27 -8.96 0.66
C GLY A 108 -17.48 -9.68 1.76
N LEU A 109 -17.00 -10.90 1.51
CA LEU A 109 -16.13 -11.61 2.47
C LEU A 109 -14.86 -10.80 2.79
N LEU A 110 -14.21 -10.20 1.78
CA LEU A 110 -13.01 -9.37 1.96
C LEU A 110 -13.30 -8.07 2.74
N GLN A 111 -14.53 -7.59 2.68
CA GLN A 111 -15.03 -6.43 3.41
C GLN A 111 -15.54 -6.77 4.82
N GLY A 112 -15.55 -8.05 5.22
CA GLY A 112 -15.95 -8.48 6.56
C GLY A 112 -17.41 -8.90 6.72
N VAL A 113 -18.03 -9.37 5.65
CA VAL A 113 -19.45 -9.74 5.66
C VAL A 113 -19.63 -11.22 5.99
N ASP A 114 -20.35 -11.51 7.07
CA ASP A 114 -20.96 -12.82 7.25
C ASP A 114 -22.19 -12.94 6.34
N LEU A 115 -21.98 -13.46 5.13
CA LEU A 115 -23.02 -13.65 4.11
C LEU A 115 -24.14 -14.60 4.56
N SER A 116 -23.96 -15.37 5.64
CA SER A 116 -25.02 -16.24 6.16
C SER A 116 -26.19 -15.47 6.78
N THR A 117 -26.03 -14.16 7.01
CA THR A 117 -27.02 -13.32 7.72
C THR A 117 -27.59 -12.15 6.91
N ALA A 118 -27.15 -11.92 5.67
CA ALA A 118 -27.60 -10.77 4.89
C ALA A 118 -29.06 -10.95 4.42
N PRO A 119 -30.01 -10.08 4.81
CA PRO A 119 -31.38 -10.14 4.31
C PRO A 119 -31.38 -9.85 2.80
N GLN A 120 -31.98 -10.73 2.01
CA GLN A 120 -32.23 -10.48 0.59
C GLN A 120 -33.37 -9.46 0.45
N GLY A 121 -33.05 -8.17 0.51
CA GLY A 121 -34.01 -7.07 0.39
C GLY A 121 -33.43 -5.92 -0.42
N ILE A 122 -34.13 -5.55 -1.49
CA ILE A 122 -33.73 -4.54 -2.48
C ILE A 122 -33.86 -3.14 -1.86
N GLY A 123 -32.75 -2.44 -1.68
CA GLY A 123 -32.72 -1.04 -1.29
C GLY A 123 -31.35 -0.68 -0.70
N GLU A 124 -30.54 0.03 -1.49
CA GLU A 124 -29.17 0.49 -1.19
C GLU A 124 -28.29 -0.51 -0.44
N GLU A 125 -27.39 -1.20 -1.16
CA GLU A 125 -26.37 -2.03 -0.50
C GLU A 125 -25.60 -1.17 0.50
N PRO A 126 -25.77 -1.36 1.82
CA PRO A 126 -25.03 -0.57 2.79
C PRO A 126 -23.57 -0.87 2.54
N ARG A 127 -22.74 0.14 2.21
CA ARG A 127 -21.29 -0.05 2.10
C ARG A 127 -20.80 -0.64 3.42
N LYS A 128 -20.42 -1.92 3.37
CA LYS A 128 -20.14 -2.74 4.55
C LYS A 128 -18.69 -2.49 4.94
N VAL A 129 -18.50 -2.08 6.18
CA VAL A 129 -17.20 -1.78 6.76
C VAL A 129 -16.81 -2.87 7.76
N CYS A 130 -15.52 -3.19 7.86
CA CYS A 130 -15.04 -4.26 8.72
C CYS A 130 -15.17 -3.95 10.23
N PHE A 131 -15.10 -2.66 10.58
CA PHE A 131 -15.21 -2.17 11.95
C PHE A 131 -16.32 -1.12 12.04
N PRO A 132 -17.57 -1.51 12.36
CA PRO A 132 -18.69 -0.59 12.46
C PRO A 132 -18.48 0.55 13.47
N ALA A 133 -17.76 0.28 14.57
CA ALA A 133 -17.48 1.28 15.60
C ALA A 133 -16.62 2.45 15.09
N ILE A 134 -15.78 2.24 14.05
CA ILE A 134 -15.03 3.33 13.40
C ILE A 134 -16.02 4.28 12.71
N LYS A 135 -17.00 3.73 11.98
CA LYS A 135 -17.99 4.50 11.22
C LYS A 135 -18.93 5.32 12.10
N SER A 136 -19.24 4.83 13.30
CA SER A 136 -20.12 5.51 14.26
C SER A 136 -19.39 6.42 15.25
N SER A 137 -18.10 6.69 15.05
CA SER A 137 -17.27 7.50 15.95
C SER A 137 -16.49 8.58 15.21
N ALA A 138 -15.77 9.44 15.95
CA ALA A 138 -14.87 10.44 15.38
C ALA A 138 -13.72 9.81 14.55
N ALA A 139 -13.51 8.49 14.65
CA ALA A 139 -12.49 7.77 13.88
C ALA A 139 -12.82 7.75 12.37
N ALA A 140 -14.10 7.91 11.99
CA ALA A 140 -14.55 8.02 10.59
C ALA A 140 -13.92 9.22 9.84
N GLU A 141 -13.42 10.24 10.55
CA GLU A 141 -12.70 11.35 9.94
C GLU A 141 -11.28 10.95 9.49
N LEU A 142 -10.69 9.97 10.18
CA LEU A 142 -9.32 9.50 9.94
C LEU A 142 -9.27 8.34 8.93
N VAL A 143 -10.35 7.60 8.77
CA VAL A 143 -10.44 6.39 7.94
C VAL A 143 -11.74 6.43 7.13
N SER A 144 -11.65 6.41 5.81
CA SER A 144 -12.84 6.34 4.95
C SER A 144 -13.44 4.92 4.93
N ASP A 145 -14.67 4.79 4.44
CA ASP A 145 -15.33 3.48 4.31
C ASP A 145 -14.52 2.53 3.40
N GLU A 146 -13.85 3.06 2.38
CA GLU A 146 -12.98 2.29 1.47
C GLU A 146 -11.70 1.77 2.15
N GLU A 147 -11.25 2.42 3.22
CA GLU A 147 -10.08 2.02 4.02
C GLU A 147 -10.47 1.06 5.16
N ASN A 148 -11.74 1.05 5.57
CA ASN A 148 -12.27 0.23 6.67
C ASN A 148 -12.65 -1.18 6.19
N THR A 149 -11.65 -1.92 5.74
CA THR A 149 -11.77 -3.25 5.14
C THR A 149 -11.16 -4.32 6.06
N CYS A 150 -11.47 -5.61 5.88
CA CYS A 150 -10.92 -6.67 6.75
C CYS A 150 -9.53 -7.13 6.33
N ILE A 151 -9.15 -6.83 5.09
CA ILE A 151 -7.78 -6.87 4.61
C ILE A 151 -7.40 -5.49 4.09
N ASN A 152 -6.12 -5.14 4.14
CA ASN A 152 -5.63 -3.94 3.46
C ASN A 152 -5.41 -4.27 1.98
N ASN A 153 -4.32 -3.77 1.42
CA ASN A 153 -3.96 -4.06 0.04
C ASN A 153 -3.55 -5.52 -0.11
N ALA A 154 -3.79 -6.04 -1.32
CA ALA A 154 -3.37 -7.36 -1.74
C ALA A 154 -2.19 -7.20 -2.71
N CYS A 155 -1.25 -8.12 -2.64
CA CYS A 155 -0.07 -8.19 -3.50
C CYS A 155 -0.07 -9.52 -4.24
N VAL A 156 0.01 -9.49 -5.58
CA VAL A 156 0.16 -10.68 -6.41
C VAL A 156 1.53 -10.67 -7.06
N LEU A 157 2.27 -11.75 -6.84
CA LEU A 157 3.60 -11.98 -7.42
C LEU A 157 3.53 -13.13 -8.41
N LEU A 158 4.01 -12.90 -9.62
CA LEU A 158 4.28 -13.90 -10.65
C LEU A 158 5.80 -14.07 -10.80
N PHE A 159 6.28 -15.30 -10.66
CA PHE A 159 7.70 -15.64 -10.79
C PHE A 159 7.87 -17.09 -11.29
N ASN A 160 8.56 -17.30 -12.41
CA ASN A 160 8.75 -18.62 -13.03
C ASN A 160 7.44 -19.43 -13.16
N ASP A 161 6.40 -18.82 -13.74
CA ASP A 161 5.05 -19.38 -13.88
C ASP A 161 4.32 -19.74 -12.58
N LYS A 162 4.89 -19.36 -11.43
CA LYS A 162 4.28 -19.55 -10.11
C LYS A 162 3.65 -18.27 -9.64
N THR A 163 2.52 -18.40 -8.95
CA THR A 163 1.81 -17.27 -8.35
C THR A 163 1.84 -17.33 -6.83
N ALA A 164 2.11 -16.20 -6.22
CA ALA A 164 1.89 -15.97 -4.80
C ALA A 164 0.96 -14.79 -4.60
N LEU A 165 0.11 -14.89 -3.59
CA LEU A 165 -0.76 -13.83 -3.10
C LEU A 165 -0.34 -13.50 -1.68
N ALA A 166 -0.23 -12.23 -1.33
CA ALA A 166 -0.06 -11.83 0.06
C ALA A 166 -0.93 -10.63 0.41
N THR A 167 -1.38 -10.54 1.65
CA THR A 167 -2.11 -9.37 2.16
C THR A 167 -1.90 -9.20 3.66
N THR A 168 -2.09 -7.97 4.17
CA THR A 168 -2.15 -7.73 5.62
C THR A 168 -3.59 -7.71 6.09
N LEU A 169 -3.84 -8.33 7.22
CA LEU A 169 -5.17 -8.54 7.79
C LEU A 169 -5.45 -7.48 8.86
N ASN A 170 -6.67 -6.97 8.89
CA ASN A 170 -7.16 -6.11 9.98
C ASN A 170 -7.86 -6.92 11.07
N LYS A 171 -8.34 -8.12 10.72
CA LYS A 171 -8.81 -9.14 11.66
C LYS A 171 -7.73 -10.20 11.88
N LEU A 172 -7.76 -10.87 13.03
CA LEU A 172 -6.83 -11.97 13.29
C LEU A 172 -7.09 -13.15 12.35
N LEU A 173 -6.12 -14.06 12.26
CA LEU A 173 -6.18 -15.22 11.37
C LEU A 173 -7.33 -16.19 11.71
N ASP A 174 -7.64 -16.29 12.99
CA ASP A 174 -8.69 -17.15 13.58
C ASP A 174 -10.05 -16.44 13.71
N ASP A 175 -10.14 -15.17 13.32
CA ASP A 175 -11.42 -14.45 13.30
C ASP A 175 -12.38 -15.12 12.29
N PRO A 176 -13.66 -15.34 12.65
CA PRO A 176 -14.63 -15.96 11.73
C PRO A 176 -14.85 -15.15 10.45
N ASN A 177 -14.53 -13.85 10.45
CA ASN A 177 -14.58 -12.97 9.29
C ASN A 177 -13.18 -12.71 8.69
N SER A 178 -12.18 -13.53 9.03
CA SER A 178 -10.85 -13.43 8.47
C SER A 178 -10.83 -13.80 6.99
N PHE A 179 -9.95 -13.15 6.22
CA PHE A 179 -9.70 -13.46 4.82
C PHE A 179 -9.41 -14.94 4.57
N VAL A 180 -8.78 -15.63 5.53
CA VAL A 180 -8.41 -17.03 5.35
C VAL A 180 -9.62 -17.96 5.24
N VAL A 181 -10.79 -17.55 5.76
CA VAL A 181 -12.06 -18.24 5.53
C VAL A 181 -12.43 -18.22 4.04
N SER A 182 -12.15 -17.12 3.32
CA SER A 182 -12.38 -17.03 1.87
C SER A 182 -11.47 -17.96 1.06
N LEU A 183 -10.34 -18.40 1.62
CA LEU A 183 -9.49 -19.44 1.05
C LEU A 183 -10.01 -20.86 1.33
N GLY A 184 -11.20 -20.99 1.92
CA GLY A 184 -11.82 -22.26 2.28
C GLY A 184 -11.18 -22.92 3.50
N ARG A 185 -10.56 -22.13 4.40
CA ARG A 185 -9.82 -22.64 5.56
C ARG A 185 -10.40 -22.12 6.85
N GLN A 186 -10.63 -23.02 7.80
CA GLN A 186 -11.08 -22.65 9.14
C GLN A 186 -9.92 -22.74 10.12
N SER A 187 -9.65 -21.64 10.83
CA SER A 187 -8.72 -21.59 11.98
C SER A 187 -7.38 -22.31 11.75
N PRO A 188 -6.58 -21.89 10.76
CA PRO A 188 -5.33 -22.58 10.48
C PRO A 188 -4.39 -22.49 11.69
N THR A 189 -3.80 -23.61 12.08
CA THR A 189 -2.74 -23.64 13.10
C THR A 189 -1.41 -23.41 12.42
N CYS A 190 -0.70 -22.36 12.81
CA CYS A 190 0.61 -22.03 12.24
C CYS A 190 1.73 -22.51 13.15
N ALA A 191 2.76 -23.14 12.58
CA ALA A 191 3.92 -23.65 13.29
C ALA A 191 5.24 -23.25 12.60
N GLY A 192 6.35 -23.45 13.30
CA GLY A 192 7.70 -23.23 12.78
C GLY A 192 8.38 -21.98 13.35
N SER A 193 9.66 -21.85 13.00
CA SER A 193 10.53 -20.74 13.36
C SER A 193 10.76 -19.84 12.16
N GLY A 194 10.66 -18.53 12.32
CA GLY A 194 10.86 -17.57 11.25
C GLY A 194 9.89 -16.39 11.38
N LYS A 195 10.02 -15.43 10.45
CA LYS A 195 9.09 -14.29 10.37
C LYS A 195 7.70 -14.74 9.94
N PHE A 196 7.65 -15.65 8.97
CA PHE A 196 6.44 -16.30 8.48
C PHE A 196 6.37 -17.74 8.99
N LYS A 197 5.33 -18.07 9.74
CA LYS A 197 5.03 -19.42 10.23
C LYS A 197 4.22 -20.17 9.19
N ASP A 198 4.50 -21.46 9.00
CA ASP A 198 3.76 -22.32 8.06
C ASP A 198 2.41 -22.73 8.68
N CYS A 199 1.33 -22.41 7.98
CA CYS A 199 -0.04 -22.69 8.36
C CYS A 199 -0.67 -23.80 7.50
N GLN A 200 0.18 -24.62 6.87
CA GLN A 200 -0.10 -25.73 5.97
C GLN A 200 -0.66 -25.32 4.61
N GLY A 201 -0.61 -26.22 3.63
CA GLY A 201 -1.22 -26.04 2.31
C GLY A 201 -0.75 -24.79 1.55
N GLY A 202 0.48 -24.34 1.78
CA GLY A 202 1.04 -23.15 1.14
C GLY A 202 0.54 -21.81 1.70
N LEU A 203 -0.11 -21.81 2.87
CA LEU A 203 -0.42 -20.60 3.63
C LEU A 203 0.66 -20.36 4.68
N PHE A 204 1.18 -19.15 4.73
CA PHE A 204 2.15 -18.69 5.71
C PHE A 204 1.64 -17.42 6.40
N PHE A 205 2.00 -17.24 7.66
CA PHE A 205 1.50 -16.13 8.48
C PHE A 205 2.60 -15.41 9.25
N HIS A 206 2.58 -14.08 9.20
CA HIS A 206 3.48 -13.22 9.96
C HIS A 206 2.72 -12.52 11.09
N GLU A 207 2.95 -12.95 12.33
CA GLU A 207 2.26 -12.43 13.52
C GLU A 207 2.45 -10.92 13.71
N GLY A 208 3.69 -10.42 13.62
CA GLY A 208 3.99 -9.01 13.89
C GLY A 208 3.35 -7.99 12.94
N TRP A 209 2.97 -8.41 11.73
CA TRP A 209 2.30 -7.57 10.75
C TRP A 209 0.85 -7.99 10.53
N ASN A 210 0.43 -9.08 11.21
CA ASN A 210 -0.81 -9.80 10.94
C ASN A 210 -1.00 -10.00 9.44
N ALA A 211 -0.03 -10.61 8.77
CA ALA A 211 -0.01 -10.75 7.31
C ALA A 211 -0.08 -12.21 6.87
N ALA A 212 -0.84 -12.48 5.81
CA ALA A 212 -0.96 -13.78 5.19
C ALA A 212 -0.24 -13.79 3.84
N TRP A 213 0.47 -14.87 3.57
CA TRP A 213 1.07 -15.19 2.28
C TRP A 213 0.56 -16.54 1.85
N PHE A 214 0.05 -16.65 0.64
CA PHE A 214 -0.46 -17.88 0.05
C PHE A 214 0.21 -18.16 -1.29
N SER A 215 0.79 -19.34 -1.46
CA SER A 215 1.25 -19.84 -2.75
C SER A 215 0.95 -21.32 -2.87
N LYS A 216 0.25 -21.71 -3.95
CA LYS A 216 -0.03 -23.12 -4.24
C LYS A 216 1.19 -23.83 -4.83
N ASP A 217 2.07 -23.09 -5.50
CA ASP A 217 3.14 -23.63 -6.34
C ASP A 217 4.53 -23.57 -5.67
N GLY A 218 4.58 -23.30 -4.36
CA GLY A 218 5.81 -23.33 -3.56
C GLY A 218 6.70 -22.09 -3.73
N LEU A 219 6.09 -20.89 -3.87
CA LEU A 219 6.78 -19.63 -3.61
C LEU A 219 6.70 -19.31 -2.12
N ASP A 220 7.42 -20.08 -1.31
CA ASP A 220 7.42 -19.92 0.15
C ASP A 220 8.29 -18.71 0.53
N PRO A 221 7.93 -17.94 1.59
CA PRO A 221 8.71 -16.80 2.04
C PRO A 221 10.13 -17.20 2.49
N GLU A 222 11.14 -16.41 2.13
CA GLU A 222 12.54 -16.71 2.49
C GLU A 222 12.90 -16.21 3.90
N PRO A 223 13.70 -16.96 4.67
CA PRO A 223 14.30 -16.44 5.88
C PRO A 223 15.47 -15.49 5.55
N GLY A 224 15.21 -14.16 5.48
CA GLY A 224 16.24 -13.14 5.76
C GLY A 224 16.83 -12.34 4.59
N ALA A 225 16.19 -12.22 3.43
CA ALA A 225 16.73 -11.51 2.26
C ALA A 225 16.42 -10.00 2.19
N VAL A 226 16.63 -9.24 3.27
CA VAL A 226 16.22 -7.80 3.34
C VAL A 226 17.20 -6.84 2.61
N ASN A 227 18.49 -7.19 2.48
CA ASN A 227 19.53 -6.24 2.06
C ASN A 227 19.44 -5.79 0.59
N ALA A 228 19.17 -6.71 -0.36
CA ALA A 228 19.11 -6.40 -1.80
C ALA A 228 17.94 -5.45 -2.17
N ILE A 229 16.91 -5.41 -1.32
CA ILE A 229 15.72 -4.59 -1.52
C ILE A 229 15.89 -3.20 -0.97
N ILE A 230 16.56 -3.08 0.17
CA ILE A 230 16.98 -1.78 0.69
C ILE A 230 17.80 -1.09 -0.40
N GLU A 231 18.72 -1.79 -1.07
CA GLU A 231 19.46 -1.27 -2.21
C GLU A 231 18.58 -0.91 -3.41
N PHE A 232 17.59 -1.74 -3.76
CA PHE A 232 16.64 -1.46 -4.85
C PHE A 232 15.82 -0.18 -4.59
N PHE A 233 15.19 -0.06 -3.42
CA PHE A 233 14.46 1.16 -3.05
C PHE A 233 15.42 2.34 -2.87
N GLN A 234 16.58 2.17 -2.23
CA GLN A 234 17.60 3.21 -2.15
C GLN A 234 18.02 3.69 -3.55
N SER A 235 18.16 2.80 -4.54
CA SER A 235 18.53 3.18 -5.90
C SER A 235 17.46 4.03 -6.60
N LEU A 236 16.16 3.73 -6.39
CA LEU A 236 15.05 4.56 -6.86
C LEU A 236 15.02 5.95 -6.18
N PHE A 237 15.66 6.05 -5.01
CA PHE A 237 15.59 7.21 -4.12
C PHE A 237 16.90 8.02 -4.03
N SER A 238 17.99 7.56 -4.66
CA SER A 238 19.33 8.18 -4.55
C SER A 238 19.82 8.88 -5.83
N ARG A 239 19.04 8.91 -6.92
CA ARG A 239 19.48 9.52 -8.20
C ARG A 239 19.06 10.98 -8.30
N GLN A 240 20.05 11.87 -8.43
CA GLN A 240 19.93 13.32 -8.58
C GLN A 240 19.40 13.67 -9.98
N GLY A 241 18.15 14.11 -10.07
CA GLY A 241 17.70 15.09 -11.06
C GLY A 241 17.37 16.40 -10.33
N ASP A 242 17.43 17.55 -11.01
CA ASP A 242 17.48 18.94 -10.46
C ASP A 242 16.26 19.46 -9.65
N LEU A 243 15.62 18.61 -8.84
CA LEU A 243 14.88 18.98 -7.63
C LEU A 243 15.53 18.20 -6.49
N THR A 244 16.06 18.87 -5.47
CA THR A 244 16.87 18.19 -4.45
C THR A 244 16.10 17.05 -3.80
N THR A 245 16.63 15.85 -4.00
CA THR A 245 16.06 14.53 -3.82
C THR A 245 15.82 14.17 -2.34
N GLU A 246 16.61 14.77 -1.43
CA GLU A 246 16.41 14.70 0.02
C GLU A 246 15.08 15.29 0.48
N ASP A 247 14.52 16.22 -0.27
CA ASP A 247 13.31 16.94 0.09
C ASP A 247 12.03 16.22 -0.37
N PHE A 248 12.13 15.25 -1.28
CA PHE A 248 10.98 14.50 -1.79
C PHE A 248 10.83 13.15 -1.07
N PHE A 249 11.93 12.43 -0.83
CA PHE A 249 11.88 11.10 -0.20
C PHE A 249 11.81 11.10 1.32
N SER A 250 12.25 12.18 1.98
CA SER A 250 11.88 12.42 3.38
C SER A 250 10.36 12.65 3.56
N LYS A 251 9.64 12.96 2.46
CA LYS A 251 8.19 13.15 2.43
C LYS A 251 7.42 11.87 2.09
N VAL A 252 8.01 10.92 1.36
CA VAL A 252 7.35 9.65 1.00
C VAL A 252 7.41 8.63 2.15
N LYS A 253 6.29 8.50 2.85
CA LYS A 253 6.13 7.73 4.07
C LYS A 253 5.18 6.56 3.87
N ASN A 254 4.06 6.76 3.16
CA ASN A 254 2.90 5.87 3.17
C ASN A 254 2.45 5.42 1.77
N PHE A 255 3.26 4.61 1.08
CA PHE A 255 2.84 4.06 -0.21
C PHE A 255 1.84 2.91 -0.06
N ARG A 256 0.81 2.96 -0.89
CA ARG A 256 -0.29 2.00 -0.91
C ARG A 256 -0.15 1.06 -2.10
N GLU A 257 0.13 1.61 -3.26
CA GLU A 257 0.18 0.82 -4.48
C GLU A 257 1.61 0.70 -4.98
N ILE A 258 1.96 -0.49 -5.46
CA ILE A 258 3.29 -0.83 -5.95
C ILE A 258 3.11 -1.67 -7.19
N TYR A 259 3.87 -1.35 -8.22
CA TYR A 259 4.03 -2.21 -9.37
C TYR A 259 5.52 -2.39 -9.62
N SER A 260 6.00 -3.62 -9.68
CA SER A 260 7.37 -3.93 -10.03
C SER A 260 7.38 -5.05 -11.04
N ALA A 261 8.09 -4.88 -12.14
CA ALA A 261 8.21 -5.92 -13.15
C ALA A 261 9.60 -5.92 -13.75
N LYS A 262 10.10 -7.10 -14.09
CA LYS A 262 11.37 -7.31 -14.81
C LYS A 262 11.19 -8.40 -15.85
N GLU A 263 11.75 -8.18 -17.04
CA GLU A 263 11.91 -9.18 -18.09
C GLU A 263 13.19 -8.92 -18.87
N GLY A 264 14.15 -9.85 -18.73
CA GLY A 264 15.49 -9.69 -19.25
C GLY A 264 16.15 -8.41 -18.72
N ARG A 265 16.39 -7.45 -19.61
CA ARG A 265 17.00 -6.15 -19.27
C ARG A 265 15.96 -5.08 -18.93
N ARG A 266 14.70 -5.26 -19.32
CA ARG A 266 13.64 -4.28 -19.08
C ARG A 266 13.17 -4.35 -17.64
N ARG A 267 12.98 -3.19 -17.01
CA ARG A 267 12.49 -3.09 -15.64
C ARG A 267 11.53 -1.92 -15.47
N VAL A 268 10.44 -2.15 -14.76
CA VAL A 268 9.50 -1.11 -14.32
C VAL A 268 9.39 -1.15 -12.81
N LEU A 269 9.46 0.00 -12.17
CA LEU A 269 9.06 0.18 -10.78
C LEU A 269 8.17 1.41 -10.67
N ALA A 270 6.94 1.23 -10.21
CA ALA A 270 6.04 2.30 -9.90
C ALA A 270 5.50 2.18 -8.47
N LEU A 271 5.29 3.31 -7.82
CA LEU A 271 4.61 3.40 -6.54
C LEU A 271 3.62 4.56 -6.54
N GLN A 272 2.53 4.40 -5.78
CA GLN A 272 1.58 5.45 -5.50
C GLN A 272 1.49 5.65 -3.98
N GLU A 273 1.74 6.87 -3.55
CA GLU A 273 1.56 7.31 -2.17
C GLU A 273 0.31 8.18 -2.03
N GLN A 274 -0.36 8.05 -0.89
CA GLN A 274 -1.39 8.99 -0.48
C GLN A 274 -0.80 10.00 0.50
N THR A 275 -0.70 11.27 0.10
CA THR A 275 -0.11 12.33 0.93
C THR A 275 -1.15 13.11 1.72
N SER A 276 -2.39 13.15 1.23
CA SER A 276 -3.55 13.75 1.90
C SER A 276 -4.83 12.96 1.58
N LYS A 277 -6.00 13.46 1.98
CA LYS A 277 -7.29 12.84 1.59
C LYS A 277 -7.51 12.83 0.08
N GLN A 278 -6.95 13.81 -0.65
CA GLN A 278 -7.21 14.02 -2.08
C GLN A 278 -5.95 13.97 -2.93
N ASP A 279 -4.77 14.08 -2.32
CA ASP A 279 -3.51 14.10 -3.04
C ASP A 279 -2.84 12.74 -3.01
N LYS A 280 -2.49 12.29 -4.20
CA LYS A 280 -1.75 11.07 -4.47
C LYS A 280 -0.51 11.44 -5.28
N ILE A 281 0.63 10.89 -4.90
CA ILE A 281 1.88 11.05 -5.64
C ILE A 281 2.19 9.73 -6.34
N ILE A 282 2.50 9.78 -7.62
CA ILE A 282 3.04 8.66 -8.38
C ILE A 282 4.51 8.91 -8.65
N ILE A 283 5.27 7.84 -8.54
CA ILE A 283 6.63 7.74 -9.04
C ILE A 283 6.69 6.48 -9.88
N ALA A 284 7.09 6.56 -11.13
CA ALA A 284 7.30 5.42 -12.00
C ALA A 284 8.65 5.53 -12.72
N GLU A 285 9.44 4.47 -12.69
CA GLU A 285 10.75 4.38 -13.33
C GLU A 285 10.75 3.20 -14.29
N TYR A 286 11.22 3.45 -15.50
CA TYR A 286 11.36 2.50 -16.58
C TYR A 286 12.82 2.45 -16.98
N GLU A 287 13.39 1.26 -17.08
CA GLU A 287 14.80 1.06 -17.44
C GLU A 287 14.91 0.12 -18.64
N ASN A 288 15.77 0.48 -19.59
CA ASN A 288 16.01 -0.23 -20.85
C ASN A 288 14.75 -0.39 -21.73
N PHE A 289 13.86 0.61 -21.71
CA PHE A 289 12.70 0.66 -22.60
C PHE A 289 13.02 1.48 -23.85
N ASP A 290 12.74 0.90 -25.02
CA ASP A 290 12.85 1.61 -26.31
C ASP A 290 11.70 2.61 -26.50
N THR A 291 10.53 2.33 -25.91
CA THR A 291 9.40 3.26 -25.92
C THR A 291 9.75 4.52 -25.12
N PRO A 292 9.62 5.72 -25.72
CA PRO A 292 9.91 6.97 -25.03
C PRO A 292 8.73 7.35 -24.12
N VAL A 293 8.66 6.73 -22.94
CA VAL A 293 7.67 6.98 -21.88
C VAL A 293 7.46 8.49 -21.64
N CYS A 294 8.54 9.27 -21.59
CA CYS A 294 8.43 10.71 -21.39
C CYS A 294 7.77 11.45 -22.56
N GLU A 295 8.00 11.02 -23.80
CA GLU A 295 7.34 11.59 -24.99
C GLU A 295 5.88 11.15 -25.04
N TYR A 296 5.59 9.88 -24.72
CA TYR A 296 4.24 9.35 -24.60
C TYR A 296 3.35 10.18 -23.67
N LEU A 297 3.89 10.62 -22.53
CA LEU A 297 3.18 11.50 -21.59
C LEU A 297 3.01 12.93 -22.12
N LYS A 298 3.97 13.46 -22.87
CA LYS A 298 3.96 14.83 -23.42
C LYS A 298 3.05 14.98 -24.62
N GLU A 299 2.96 13.99 -25.50
CA GLU A 299 2.21 14.05 -26.77
C GLU A 299 0.68 13.98 -26.60
N GLN A 300 0.14 14.26 -25.41
CA GLN A 300 -1.29 14.41 -25.13
C GLN A 300 -2.20 13.24 -25.55
N ARG A 301 -1.67 12.03 -25.78
CA ARG A 301 -2.52 10.82 -25.98
C ARG A 301 -3.24 10.38 -24.71
N ILE A 302 -2.87 10.98 -23.59
CA ILE A 302 -3.63 11.06 -22.34
C ILE A 302 -4.72 12.13 -22.48
N ALA A 303 -5.52 12.04 -23.55
CA ALA A 303 -6.63 12.97 -23.78
C ALA A 303 -7.80 12.59 -22.86
N GLN A 304 -7.70 12.87 -21.56
CA GLN A 304 -8.91 12.97 -20.74
C GLN A 304 -9.54 14.35 -20.96
N PRO A 305 -10.83 14.41 -21.36
CA PRO A 305 -11.57 15.66 -21.36
C PRO A 305 -11.52 16.29 -19.97
N GLY A 306 -10.87 17.46 -19.84
CA GLY A 306 -10.80 18.22 -18.59
C GLY A 306 -9.47 18.17 -17.83
N LEU A 307 -8.49 17.37 -18.29
CA LEU A 307 -7.13 17.39 -17.73
C LEU A 307 -6.16 18.10 -18.69
N ASP A 308 -6.27 19.43 -18.77
CA ASP A 308 -5.28 20.26 -19.47
C ASP A 308 -4.11 20.53 -18.51
N LEU A 309 -3.09 19.69 -18.59
CA LEU A 309 -1.90 19.77 -17.74
C LEU A 309 -1.17 21.10 -17.92
N GLU A 310 -1.08 21.61 -19.14
CA GLU A 310 -0.42 22.89 -19.41
C GLU A 310 -1.18 24.05 -18.75
N LEU A 311 -2.51 24.04 -18.82
CA LEU A 311 -3.34 25.04 -18.14
C LEU A 311 -3.24 24.95 -16.62
N LEU A 312 -3.25 23.73 -16.06
CA LEU A 312 -3.17 23.53 -14.62
C LEU A 312 -1.79 23.89 -14.05
N GLU A 313 -0.71 23.58 -14.77
CA GLU A 313 0.65 23.99 -14.42
C GLU A 313 0.80 25.52 -14.52
N SER A 314 0.26 26.13 -15.58
CA SER A 314 0.27 27.58 -15.77
C SER A 314 -0.53 28.33 -14.70
N ALA A 315 -1.67 27.78 -14.28
CA ALA A 315 -2.54 28.40 -13.27
C ALA A 315 -2.01 28.23 -11.84
N SER A 316 -1.42 27.08 -11.53
CA SER A 316 -0.90 26.79 -10.19
C SER A 316 0.54 27.25 -9.97
N GLY A 317 1.32 27.44 -11.05
CA GLY A 317 2.76 27.64 -10.99
C GLY A 317 3.53 26.41 -10.51
N LEU A 318 2.87 25.26 -10.36
CA LEU A 318 3.46 24.01 -9.91
C LEU A 318 3.53 23.04 -11.08
N LYS A 319 4.71 22.44 -11.29
CA LYS A 319 4.87 21.33 -12.23
C LYS A 319 4.12 20.11 -11.66
N LEU A 320 3.09 19.66 -12.37
CA LEU A 320 2.20 18.59 -11.93
C LEU A 320 2.70 17.22 -12.35
N ILE A 321 3.37 17.17 -13.50
CA ILE A 321 4.05 15.97 -13.99
C ILE A 321 5.49 16.34 -14.35
N SER A 322 6.45 15.64 -13.76
CA SER A 322 7.85 15.71 -14.15
C SER A 322 8.26 14.41 -14.83
N CYS A 323 8.91 14.52 -15.98
CA CYS A 323 9.55 13.37 -16.62
C CYS A 323 11.03 13.66 -16.81
N ILE A 324 11.87 12.74 -16.37
CA ILE A 324 13.34 12.82 -16.38
C ILE A 324 13.85 11.63 -17.18
N THR A 325 14.78 11.88 -18.10
CA THR A 325 15.49 10.84 -18.84
C THR A 325 16.97 10.92 -18.50
N ASP A 326 17.54 9.80 -18.05
CA ASP A 326 18.96 9.66 -17.70
C ASP A 326 19.49 8.31 -18.23
N GLY A 327 20.17 8.37 -19.39
CA GLY A 327 20.60 7.16 -20.11
C GLY A 327 19.41 6.28 -20.48
N ASP A 328 19.46 5.01 -20.09
CA ASP A 328 18.42 4.01 -20.34
C ASP A 328 17.23 4.11 -19.37
N ILE A 329 17.21 5.11 -18.49
CA ILE A 329 16.17 5.28 -17.47
C ILE A 329 15.27 6.46 -17.82
N GLN A 330 13.97 6.21 -17.73
CA GLN A 330 12.91 7.20 -17.85
C GLN A 330 12.08 7.19 -16.57
N ARG A 331 11.99 8.34 -15.90
CA ARG A 331 11.33 8.50 -14.61
C ARG A 331 10.20 9.52 -14.72
N VAL A 332 9.04 9.13 -14.25
CA VAL A 332 7.81 9.91 -14.19
C VAL A 332 7.49 10.18 -12.73
N GLU A 333 7.25 11.43 -12.39
CA GLU A 333 6.74 11.85 -11.10
C GLU A 333 5.48 12.68 -11.33
N ALA A 334 4.41 12.37 -10.61
CA ALA A 334 3.16 13.11 -10.72
C ALA A 334 2.55 13.35 -9.35
N VAL A 335 2.09 14.58 -9.09
CA VAL A 335 1.44 14.97 -7.83
C VAL A 335 -0.07 15.19 -7.99
N LYS A 336 -0.59 15.02 -9.21
CA LYS A 336 -2.00 15.10 -9.58
C LYS A 336 -2.33 14.05 -10.63
N ALA A 337 -3.64 13.83 -10.86
CA ALA A 337 -4.16 12.87 -11.83
C ALA A 337 -3.69 11.42 -11.60
N ALA A 338 -3.36 11.06 -10.35
CA ALA A 338 -2.82 9.74 -10.05
C ALA A 338 -3.77 8.60 -10.48
N GLU A 339 -5.07 8.76 -10.26
CA GLU A 339 -6.08 7.76 -10.64
C GLU A 339 -6.12 7.49 -12.14
N PHE A 340 -5.75 8.48 -12.94
CA PHE A 340 -5.64 8.34 -14.37
C PHE A 340 -4.26 7.80 -14.78
N LEU A 341 -3.18 8.38 -14.27
CA LEU A 341 -1.81 8.05 -14.67
C LEU A 341 -1.39 6.65 -14.22
N TRP A 342 -1.87 6.19 -13.06
CA TRP A 342 -1.47 4.91 -12.51
C TRP A 342 -1.79 3.73 -13.44
N PRO A 343 -3.02 3.57 -13.96
CA PRO A 343 -3.31 2.56 -14.99
C PRO A 343 -2.48 2.72 -16.27
N GLU A 344 -2.24 3.95 -16.75
CA GLU A 344 -1.44 4.15 -17.97
C GLU A 344 0.00 3.64 -17.78
N LEU A 345 0.59 3.97 -16.64
CA LEU A 345 1.96 3.64 -16.30
C LEU A 345 2.13 2.15 -15.95
N THR A 346 1.17 1.55 -15.25
CA THR A 346 1.32 0.18 -14.72
C THR A 346 0.61 -0.90 -15.56
N ALA A 347 -0.37 -0.53 -16.38
CA ALA A 347 -1.17 -1.48 -17.15
C ALA A 347 -0.94 -1.43 -18.67
N LYS A 348 -0.77 -0.24 -19.27
CA LYS A 348 -0.57 -0.13 -20.73
C LYS A 348 0.89 -0.25 -21.14
N LEU A 349 1.80 0.32 -20.34
CA LEU A 349 3.24 0.21 -20.55
C LEU A 349 3.82 -1.06 -19.91
N ARG A 350 3.10 -2.19 -20.04
CA ARG A 350 3.54 -3.47 -19.48
C ARG A 350 4.65 -4.08 -20.31
N ILE A 351 5.58 -4.67 -19.59
CA ILE A 351 6.51 -5.66 -20.09
C ILE A 351 5.69 -6.77 -20.80
N GLY A 352 5.85 -6.92 -22.12
CA GLY A 352 5.21 -7.99 -22.92
C GLY A 352 4.10 -7.57 -23.90
N LEU A 353 3.79 -6.28 -24.05
CA LEU A 353 2.80 -5.77 -25.05
C LEU A 353 3.44 -5.09 -26.29
N GLU A 354 4.76 -5.15 -26.42
CA GLU A 354 5.51 -4.66 -27.60
C GLU A 354 5.95 -5.77 -28.53
#